data_AF-A0AA38LKR5-F1
#
_entry.id   AF-A0AA38LKR5-F1
#
_cell.length_a   1.000
_cell.length_b   1.000
_cell.length_c   1.000
_cell.angle_alpha   90.00
_cell.angle_beta   90.00
_cell.angle_gamma   90.00
#
_symmetry.space_group_name_H-M   'P 1'
#
loop_
_entity.id
_entity.type
_entity.pdbx_description
1 polymer ?
#
loop_
_entity_poly.entity_id
_entity_poly.type
_entity_poly.pdbx_seq_one_letter_code
_entity_poly.pdbx_strand_id
1 'polypeptide(L)'
;GNFGHVYLGDDEPCNITGKGEVHLKLQNGNTWILKDVRHVPSLKRNLISVGQLCETGCMVTLTAESWKVTKGSLVVARGKK
;
A
#
# COMPACT_ATOMS: atom_id res chain seq x y z
N GLY A 1 8.66 -18.60 8.73
CA GLY A 1 10.05 -18.11 8.66
C GLY A 1 10.19 -16.87 9.50
N ASN A 2 11.40 -16.42 9.82
CA ASN A 2 11.62 -15.12 10.42
C ASN A 2 11.53 -14.04 9.33
N PHE A 3 10.48 -13.20 9.36
CA PHE A 3 10.25 -12.16 8.35
C PHE A 3 10.69 -10.77 8.82
N GLY A 4 11.26 -10.65 10.03
CA GLY A 4 11.65 -9.40 10.66
C GLY A 4 10.50 -8.66 11.33
N HIS A 5 10.72 -7.37 11.60
CA HIS A 5 9.78 -6.46 12.21
C HIS A 5 9.69 -5.15 11.41
N VAL A 6 8.66 -4.35 11.70
CA VAL A 6 8.54 -2.96 11.25
C VAL A 6 8.44 -2.05 12.46
N TYR A 7 8.96 -0.84 12.35
CA TYR A 7 8.82 0.19 13.38
C TYR A 7 7.72 1.16 12.97
N LEU A 8 6.89 1.55 13.94
CA LEU A 8 5.87 2.57 13.77
C LEU A 8 6.42 3.94 14.17
N GLY A 9 5.59 4.98 14.06
CA GLY A 9 6.01 6.36 14.35
C GLY A 9 6.36 6.60 15.83
N ASP A 10 5.98 5.70 16.71
CA ASP A 10 6.32 5.66 18.13
C ASP A 10 7.56 4.80 18.43
N ASP A 11 8.26 4.32 17.40
CA ASP A 11 9.44 3.45 17.48
C ASP A 11 9.18 2.06 18.12
N GLU A 12 7.91 1.69 18.31
CA GLU A 12 7.56 0.37 18.80
C GLU A 12 7.63 -0.68 17.67
N PRO A 13 8.32 -1.82 17.89
CA PRO A 13 8.47 -2.85 16.87
C PRO A 13 7.20 -3.71 16.75
N CYS A 14 6.78 -3.96 15.52
CA CYS A 14 5.70 -4.88 15.17
C CYS A 14 6.23 -6.08 14.38
N ASN A 15 5.93 -7.29 14.83
CA ASN A 15 6.38 -8.52 14.19
C ASN A 15 5.67 -8.77 12.85
N ILE A 16 6.44 -9.13 11.83
CA ILE A 16 5.91 -9.59 10.55
C ILE A 16 5.73 -11.11 10.65
N THR A 17 4.49 -11.60 10.54
CA THR A 17 4.19 -13.03 10.66
C THR A 17 4.14 -13.75 9.30
N GLY A 18 4.10 -12.99 8.21
CA GLY A 18 4.09 -13.54 6.86
C GLY A 18 4.41 -12.48 5.80
N LYS A 19 4.74 -12.97 4.60
CA LYS A 19 4.76 -12.17 3.37
C LYS A 19 3.93 -12.87 2.30
N GLY A 20 3.25 -12.12 1.46
CA GLY A 20 2.45 -12.68 0.39
C GLY A 20 2.06 -11.64 -0.66
N GLU A 21 1.23 -12.07 -1.59
CA GLU A 21 0.63 -11.19 -2.59
C GLU A 21 -0.76 -10.72 -2.15
N VAL A 22 -1.08 -9.47 -2.44
CA VAL A 22 -2.43 -8.91 -2.24
C VAL A 22 -2.99 -8.47 -3.59
N HIS A 23 -4.16 -9.03 -3.92
CA HIS A 23 -4.90 -8.70 -5.12
C HIS A 23 -5.95 -7.63 -4.83
N LEU A 24 -5.73 -6.41 -5.33
CA LEU A 24 -6.67 -5.31 -5.21
C LEU A 24 -7.53 -5.22 -6.47
N LYS A 25 -8.84 -5.42 -6.33
CA LYS A 25 -9.80 -5.19 -7.41
C LYS A 25 -10.10 -3.69 -7.53
N LEU A 26 -9.80 -3.13 -8.69
CA LEU A 26 -10.03 -1.73 -9.00
C LEU A 26 -11.45 -1.53 -9.54
N GLN A 27 -11.97 -0.30 -9.43
CA GLN A 27 -13.34 0.03 -9.88
C GLN A 27 -13.57 -0.18 -11.38
N ASN A 28 -12.50 -0.14 -12.19
CA ASN A 28 -12.56 -0.40 -13.63
C ASN A 28 -12.50 -1.90 -13.99
N GLY A 29 -12.57 -2.80 -13.01
CA GLY A 29 -12.50 -4.25 -13.22
C GLY A 29 -11.08 -4.82 -13.29
N ASN A 30 -10.04 -3.98 -13.36
CA ASN A 30 -8.66 -4.44 -13.35
C ASN A 30 -8.25 -4.93 -11.96
N THR A 31 -7.28 -5.84 -11.91
CA THR A 31 -6.65 -6.29 -10.67
C THR A 31 -5.25 -5.72 -10.57
N TRP A 32 -4.95 -5.07 -9.45
CA TRP A 32 -3.61 -4.63 -9.11
C TRP A 32 -2.99 -5.58 -8.09
N ILE A 33 -1.86 -6.19 -8.46
CA ILE A 33 -1.15 -7.15 -7.62
C ILE A 33 -0.03 -6.43 -6.87
N LEU A 34 -0.11 -6.41 -5.55
CA LEU A 34 0.98 -6.00 -4.68
C LEU A 34 1.74 -7.24 -4.25
N LYS A 35 3.04 -7.29 -4.56
CA LYS A 35 3.93 -8.38 -4.18
C LYS A 35 4.66 -8.06 -2.87
N ASP A 36 5.18 -9.10 -2.21
CA ASP A 36 5.99 -8.97 -1.00
C ASP A 36 5.33 -8.17 0.14
N VAL A 37 4.00 -8.25 0.23
CA VAL A 37 3.22 -7.53 1.24
C VAL A 37 3.42 -8.18 2.60
N ARG A 38 3.83 -7.38 3.57
CA ARG A 38 4.06 -7.81 4.95
C ARG A 38 2.74 -7.97 5.70
N HIS A 39 2.50 -9.16 6.26
CA HIS A 39 1.39 -9.42 7.16
C HIS A 39 1.81 -9.13 8.60
N VAL A 40 1.18 -8.13 9.20
CA VAL A 40 1.49 -7.62 10.55
C VAL A 40 0.19 -7.61 11.37
N PRO A 41 -0.12 -8.67 12.14
CA PRO A 41 -1.43 -8.82 12.80
C PRO A 41 -1.77 -7.74 13.84
N SER A 42 -0.77 -7.07 14.41
CA SER A 42 -0.97 -5.97 15.36
C SER A 42 -1.55 -4.71 14.70
N LEU A 43 -1.38 -4.54 13.39
CA LEU A 43 -1.94 -3.40 12.65
C LEU A 43 -3.43 -3.61 12.38
N LYS A 44 -4.25 -2.68 12.88
CA LYS A 44 -5.70 -2.69 12.66
C LYS A 44 -6.13 -2.23 11.26
N ARG A 45 -5.20 -1.66 10.48
CA ARG A 45 -5.44 -1.08 9.16
C ARG A 45 -4.31 -1.48 8.21
N ASN A 46 -4.64 -1.60 6.93
CA ASN A 46 -3.66 -1.83 5.87
C ASN A 46 -2.93 -0.52 5.55
N LEU A 47 -1.63 -0.61 5.31
CA LEU A 47 -0.80 0.52 4.90
C LEU A 47 -0.22 0.24 3.51
N ILE A 48 -0.21 1.27 2.67
CA ILE A 48 0.46 1.26 1.36
C ILE A 48 1.41 2.46 1.36
N SER A 49 2.71 2.19 1.19
CA SER A 49 3.71 3.25 1.15
C SER A 49 3.66 4.00 -0.18
N VAL A 50 3.51 5.33 -0.12
CA VAL A 50 3.57 6.20 -1.31
C VAL A 50 4.90 6.05 -2.04
N GLY A 51 6.02 5.96 -1.30
CA GLY A 51 7.34 5.76 -1.90
C GLY A 51 7.42 4.48 -2.74
N GLN A 52 6.93 3.37 -2.19
CA GLN A 52 6.88 2.09 -2.91
C GLN A 52 5.93 2.15 -4.12
N LEU A 53 4.83 2.90 -4.04
CA LEU A 53 3.99 3.12 -5.21
C LEU A 53 4.76 3.86 -6.31
N CYS A 54 5.49 4.91 -5.96
CA CYS A 54 6.32 5.65 -6.91
C CYS A 54 7.39 4.77 -7.57
N GLU A 55 8.03 3.88 -6.82
CA GLU A 55 9.00 2.90 -7.35
C GLU A 55 8.39 1.95 -8.40
N THR A 56 7.09 1.65 -8.31
CA THR A 56 6.38 0.83 -9.32
C THR A 56 5.96 1.61 -10.57
N GLY A 57 6.36 2.88 -10.68
CA GLY A 57 6.00 3.80 -11.76
C GLY A 57 4.62 4.42 -11.60
N CYS A 58 4.04 4.38 -10.40
CA CYS A 58 2.81 5.12 -10.11
C CYS A 58 3.13 6.58 -9.76
N MET A 59 2.20 7.47 -10.03
CA MET A 59 2.21 8.85 -9.56
C MET A 59 1.12 9.00 -8.50
N VAL A 60 1.48 9.60 -7.36
CA VAL A 60 0.53 9.90 -6.29
C VAL A 60 0.32 11.40 -6.22
N THR A 61 -0.93 11.84 -6.34
CA THR A 61 -1.33 13.24 -6.17
C THR A 61 -2.15 13.36 -4.90
N LEU A 62 -1.72 14.24 -4.00
CA LEU A 62 -2.42 14.63 -2.79
C LEU A 62 -2.88 16.09 -2.94
N THR A 63 -4.16 16.34 -2.72
CA THR A 63 -4.77 17.68 -2.73
C THR A 63 -5.39 17.96 -1.36
N ALA A 64 -5.93 19.16 -1.16
CA ALA A 64 -6.60 19.51 0.08
C ALA A 64 -7.79 18.59 0.41
N GLU A 65 -8.53 18.15 -0.62
CA GLU A 65 -9.79 17.41 -0.45
C GLU A 65 -9.72 15.94 -0.87
N SER A 66 -8.72 15.56 -1.65
CA SER A 66 -8.69 14.25 -2.31
C SER A 66 -7.28 13.76 -2.59
N TRP A 67 -7.18 12.46 -2.83
CA TRP A 67 -5.97 11.81 -3.30
C TRP A 67 -6.25 10.93 -4.50
N LYS A 68 -5.24 10.74 -5.35
CA LYS A 68 -5.30 9.93 -6.55
C LYS A 68 -3.96 9.23 -6.79
N VAL A 69 -4.03 7.99 -7.26
CA VAL A 69 -2.89 7.21 -7.74
C VAL A 69 -3.11 6.92 -9.22
N THR A 70 -2.15 7.26 -10.06
CA THR A 70 -2.17 7.00 -11.51
C THR A 70 -0.97 6.19 -11.96
N LYS A 71 -1.12 5.49 -13.09
CA LYS A 71 0.00 4.85 -13.82
C LYS A 71 -0.17 5.19 -15.30
N GLY A 72 0.61 6.17 -15.78
CA GLY A 72 0.32 6.82 -17.07
C GLY A 72 -1.05 7.50 -17.04
N SER A 73 -1.90 7.22 -18.04
CA SER A 73 -3.27 7.72 -18.12
C SER A 73 -4.27 6.96 -17.24
N LEU A 74 -3.89 5.79 -16.69
CA LEU A 74 -4.78 4.95 -15.90
C LEU A 74 -4.92 5.47 -14.46
N VAL A 75 -6.15 5.57 -13.97
CA VAL A 75 -6.43 5.79 -12.55
C VAL A 75 -6.45 4.44 -11.84
N VAL A 76 -5.52 4.24 -10.92
CA VAL A 76 -5.38 3.01 -10.14
C VAL A 76 -6.25 3.07 -8.89
N ALA A 77 -6.19 4.18 -8.16
CA ALA A 77 -6.99 4.41 -6.96
C ALA A 77 -7.25 5.90 -6.76
N ARG A 78 -8.30 6.23 -6.02
CA ARG A 78 -8.60 7.60 -5.57
C ARG A 78 -9.46 7.55 -4.33
N GLY A 79 -9.43 8.62 -3.54
CA GLY A 79 -10.30 8.79 -2.40
C GLY A 79 -10.45 10.25 -2.00
N LYS A 80 -11.41 10.52 -1.14
CA LYS A 80 -11.52 11.78 -0.44
C LYS A 80 -10.76 11.68 0.88
N LYS A 81 -10.25 12.81 1.35
CA LYS A 81 -9.60 12.90 2.66
C LYS A 81 -10.64 12.82 3.77
#